data_AF-A0A1H2QH84-F1
#
_entry.id   AF-A0A1H2QH84-F1
#
_cell.length_a   1.000
_cell.length_b   1.000
_cell.length_c   1.000
_cell.angle_alpha   90.00
_cell.angle_beta   90.00
_cell.angle_gamma   90.00
#
_symmetry.space_group_name_H-M   'P 1'
#
loop_
_entity.id
_entity.type
_entity.pdbx_description
1 polymer ?
#
loop_
_entity_poly.entity_id
_entity_poly.type
_entity_poly.pdbx_seq_one_letter_code
_entity_poly.pdbx_strand_id
1 'polypeptide(L)' 'MKPRISVLTLGVSNLKRSLSFYRDGLGLPTKGIIGQEFEHGAVAFFDLSGCLKLAIFAQGNIAHDMGRKLSGLRGV' A
#
# COMPACT_ATOMS: atom_id res chain seq x y z
N MET A 1 -5.31 -10.71 -25.97
CA MET A 1 -5.42 -10.03 -24.66
C MET A 1 -4.93 -8.59 -24.82
N LYS A 2 -5.52 -7.60 -24.14
CA LYS A 2 -5.06 -6.19 -24.17
C LYS A 2 -4.32 -5.87 -22.85
N PRO A 3 -3.04 -5.44 -22.87
CA PRO A 3 -2.31 -5.12 -21.65
C PRO A 3 -2.96 -3.94 -20.92
N ARG A 4 -3.12 -4.03 -19.60
CA ARG A 4 -3.59 -2.93 -18.75
C ARG A 4 -3.04 -3.06 -17.34
N ILE A 5 -2.83 -1.93 -16.67
CA ILE A 5 -2.47 -1.90 -15.25
C ILE A 5 -3.73 -2.14 -14.43
N SER A 6 -3.75 -3.19 -13.61
CA SER A 6 -4.86 -3.55 -12.72
C SER A 6 -4.60 -3.22 -11.26
N VAL A 7 -3.32 -3.10 -10.86
CA VAL A 7 -2.91 -2.78 -9.49
C VAL A 7 -1.71 -1.85 -9.53
N LEU A 8 -1.75 -0.79 -8.72
CA LEU A 8 -0.61 0.06 -8.40
C LEU A 8 -0.27 -0.10 -6.91
N THR A 9 0.98 -0.42 -6.59
CA THR A 9 1.43 -0.59 -5.20
C THR A 9 2.34 0.56 -4.79
N LEU A 10 2.05 1.20 -3.65
CA LEU A 10 2.88 2.25 -3.06
C LEU A 10 3.45 1.81 -1.71
N GLY A 11 4.76 2.03 -1.52
CA GLY A 11 5.41 1.92 -0.22
C GLY A 11 5.19 3.18 0.60
N VAL A 12 4.70 3.02 1.82
CA VAL A 12 4.42 4.14 2.73
C VAL A 12 5.20 4.02 4.04
N SER A 13 5.61 5.15 4.62
CA SER A 13 6.36 5.17 5.87
C SER A 13 5.51 4.76 7.09
N ASN A 14 4.19 5.01 7.04
CA ASN A 14 3.26 4.58 8.07
C ASN A 14 1.93 4.13 7.44
N LEU A 15 1.63 2.84 7.56
CA LEU A 15 0.46 2.21 6.94
C LEU A 15 -0.87 2.73 7.49
N LYS A 16 -0.99 2.89 8.82
CA LYS A 16 -2.23 3.37 9.46
C LYS A 16 -2.53 4.83 9.12
N ARG A 17 -1.52 5.70 9.17
CA ARG A 17 -1.66 7.12 8.80
C ARG A 17 -2.06 7.25 7.33
N SER A 18 -1.45 6.46 6.45
CA SER A 18 -1.76 6.47 5.02
C SER A 18 -3.17 5.92 4.76
N LEU A 19 -3.60 4.87 5.46
CA LEU A 19 -4.98 4.38 5.41
C LEU A 19 -5.97 5.49 5.71
N SER A 20 -5.79 6.21 6.82
CA SER A 20 -6.67 7.33 7.17
C SER A 20 -6.65 8.45 6.13
N PHE A 21 -5.48 8.78 5.58
CA PHE A 21 -5.39 9.78 4.51
C PHE A 21 -6.24 9.39 3.29
N TYR A 22 -6.07 8.18 2.75
CA TYR A 22 -6.79 7.74 1.56
C TYR A 22 -8.28 7.45 1.82
N ARG A 23 -8.62 6.83 2.96
CA ARG A 23 -10.00 6.49 3.31
C ARG A 23 -10.78 7.70 3.81
N ASP A 24 -10.27 8.37 4.84
CA ASP A 24 -11.00 9.43 5.54
C ASP A 24 -10.79 10.80 4.88
N GLY A 25 -9.60 11.04 4.34
CA GLY A 25 -9.27 12.29 3.65
C GLY A 25 -9.79 12.35 2.21
N LEU A 26 -9.59 11.27 1.44
CA LEU A 26 -10.01 11.21 0.03
C LEU A 26 -11.29 10.43 -0.23
N GLY A 27 -11.86 9.77 0.80
CA GLY A 27 -13.11 9.01 0.65
C GLY A 27 -12.95 7.72 -0.15
N LEU A 28 -11.74 7.20 -0.34
CA LEU A 28 -11.53 6.02 -1.18
C LEU A 28 -12.08 4.75 -0.49
N PRO A 29 -12.85 3.90 -1.20
CA PRO A 29 -13.45 2.71 -0.63
C PRO A 29 -12.37 1.67 -0.32
N THR A 30 -12.41 1.10 0.88
CA THR A 30 -11.47 0.09 1.35
C THR A 30 -12.09 -0.82 2.41
N LYS A 31 -11.57 -2.06 2.51
CA LYS A 31 -11.88 -2.98 3.61
C LYS A 31 -10.95 -2.78 4.83
N GLY A 32 -10.04 -1.81 4.77
CA GLY A 32 -9.03 -1.58 5.80
C GLY A 32 -7.75 -2.39 5.56
N ILE A 33 -6.93 -2.48 6.62
CA ILE A 33 -5.67 -3.25 6.58
C ILE A 33 -5.98 -4.73 6.82
N ILE A 34 -5.49 -5.58 5.92
CA ILE A 34 -5.54 -7.04 5.98
C ILE A 34 -4.13 -7.63 6.02
N GLY A 35 -3.99 -8.93 6.30
CA GLY A 35 -2.70 -9.62 6.28
C GLY A 35 -1.77 -9.24 7.43
N GLN A 36 -2.32 -8.75 8.54
CA GLN A 36 -1.56 -8.39 9.75
C GLN A 36 -1.04 -9.63 10.49
N GLU A 37 -1.65 -10.77 10.24
CA GLU A 37 -1.27 -12.09 10.76
C GLU A 37 0.00 -12.65 10.12
N PHE A 38 0.44 -12.10 8.97
CA PHE A 38 1.66 -12.51 8.29
C PHE A 38 2.78 -11.52 8.56
N GLU A 39 3.98 -12.03 8.82
CA GLU A 39 5.18 -11.20 8.94
C GLU A 39 5.39 -10.46 7.61
N HIS A 40 5.45 -9.12 7.67
CA HIS A 40 5.52 -8.23 6.51
C HIS A 40 4.32 -8.26 5.53
N GLY A 41 3.22 -8.96 5.85
CA GLY A 41 2.06 -9.10 4.95
C GLY A 41 1.01 -8.00 5.03
N ALA A 42 1.16 -7.04 5.96
CA ALA A 42 0.15 -6.01 6.19
C ALA A 42 -0.01 -5.06 4.98
N VAL A 43 -1.23 -4.99 4.44
CA VAL A 43 -1.59 -4.21 3.24
C VAL A 43 -3.00 -3.64 3.35
N ALA A 44 -3.24 -2.49 2.74
CA ALA A 44 -4.60 -2.01 2.46
C ALA A 44 -4.81 -1.83 0.95
N PHE A 45 -5.99 -2.25 0.47
CA PHE A 45 -6.41 -2.08 -0.92
C PHE A 45 -7.54 -1.06 -1.01
N PHE A 46 -7.50 -0.23 -2.05
CA PHE A 46 -8.55 0.71 -2.41
C PHE A 46 -9.04 0.43 -3.82
N ASP A 47 -10.36 0.41 -3.98
CA ASP A 47 -10.97 0.26 -5.29
C ASP A 47 -11.05 1.63 -5.99
N LEU A 48 -10.47 1.71 -7.19
CA LEU A 48 -10.51 2.90 -8.04
C LEU A 48 -11.37 2.64 -9.28
N SER A 49 -11.59 3.67 -10.09
CA SER A 49 -12.32 3.56 -11.35
C SER A 49 -11.66 2.57 -12.32
N GLY A 50 -12.47 1.88 -13.13
CA GLY A 50 -11.97 1.05 -14.23
C GLY A 50 -11.30 -0.27 -13.79
N CYS A 51 -11.70 -0.80 -12.63
CA CYS A 51 -11.14 -2.01 -12.00
C CYS A 51 -9.66 -1.89 -11.63
N LEU A 52 -9.16 -0.66 -11.46
CA LEU A 52 -7.82 -0.41 -10.92
C LEU A 52 -7.88 -0.49 -9.40
N LYS A 53 -6.88 -1.12 -8.77
CA LYS A 53 -6.70 -1.10 -7.33
C LYS A 53 -5.44 -0.34 -6.96
N LEU A 54 -5.53 0.48 -5.90
CA LEU A 54 -4.35 1.00 -5.21
C LEU A 54 -4.07 0.11 -4.00
N ALA A 55 -2.85 -0.42 -3.89
CA ALA A 55 -2.37 -1.14 -2.74
C ALA A 55 -1.33 -0.28 -2.00
N ILE A 56 -1.41 -0.22 -0.68
CA ILE A 56 -0.38 0.41 0.15
C ILE A 56 0.24 -0.61 1.09
N PHE A 57 1.57 -0.63 1.14
CA PHE A 57 2.36 -1.48 2.02
C PHE A 57 3.30 -0.62 2.85
N ALA A 58 3.66 -1.09 4.05
CA ALA A 58 4.76 -0.47 4.77
C ALA A 58 6.03 -0.57 3.91
N GLN A 59 6.75 0.54 3.75
CA GLN A 59 7.98 0.59 2.96
C GLN A 59 8.99 -0.46 3.43
N GLY A 60 9.03 -0.70 4.75
CA GLY A 60 9.78 -1.78 5.40
C GLY A 60 9.57 -3.15 4.77
N ASN A 61 8.30 -3.48 4.50
CA ASN A 61 7.90 -4.77 3.96
C ASN A 61 8.31 -4.88 2.48
N ILE A 62 8.11 -3.82 1.69
CA ILE A 62 8.58 -3.81 0.29
C ILE A 62 10.10 -3.95 0.22
N ALA A 63 10.83 -3.27 1.10
CA ALA A 63 12.29 -3.36 1.13
C ALA A 63 12.75 -4.79 1.47
N HIS A 64 12.08 -5.42 2.45
CA HIS A 64 12.30 -6.81 2.81
C HIS A 64 12.12 -7.75 1.61
N ASP A 65 11.01 -7.63 0.87
CA ASP A 65 10.74 -8.44 -0.34
C ASP A 65 11.80 -8.26 -1.43
N MET A 66 12.40 -7.08 -1.51
CA MET A 66 13.47 -6.76 -2.46
C MET A 66 14.86 -7.21 -1.99
N GLY A 67 14.97 -7.87 -0.83
CA GLY A 67 16.25 -8.26 -0.23
C GLY A 67 17.11 -7.08 0.19
N ARG A 68 16.51 -5.89 0.38
CA ARG A 68 17.23 -4.65 0.70
C ARG A 68 16.81 -4.12 2.06
N LYS A 69 17.79 -3.70 2.86
CA LYS A 69 17.52 -2.88 4.04
C LYS A 69 17.21 -1.45 3.59
N LEU A 70 16.16 -0.84 4.14
CA LEU A 70 15.90 0.58 3.94
C LEU A 70 17.09 1.41 4.45
N SER A 71 17.85 1.99 3.53
CA SER A 71 18.76 3.09 3.85
C SER A 71 17.92 4.36 3.87
N GLY A 72 17.81 4.97 5.06
CA GLY A 72 16.86 6.05 5.32
C GLY A 72 17.01 7.25 4.38
N LEU A 73 16.13 7.37 3.39
CA LEU A 73 15.73 8.67 2.89
C LEU A 73 14.76 9.23 3.93
N ARG A 74 15.28 10.12 4.79
CA ARG A 74 14.48 10.90 5.73
C ARG A 74 13.44 11.66 4.89
N GLY A 75 12.19 11.25 5.01
CA GLY A 75 11.07 12.08 4.59
C GLY A 75 11.18 13.42 5.31
N VAL A 76 11.22 14.48 4.51
CA VAL A 76 11.11 15.89 4.93
C VAL A 76 9.82 16.11 5.72
#